data_AF-A0A7C6ZDR4-F1
#
_entry.id   AF-A0A7C6ZDR4-F1
#
_cell.length_a   1.000
_cell.length_b   1.000
_cell.length_c   1.000
_cell.angle_alpha   90.00
_cell.angle_beta   90.00
_cell.angle_gamma   90.00
#
_symmetry.space_group_name_H-M   'P 1'
#
loop_
_entity.id
_entity.type
_entity.pdbx_description
1 polymer ?
#
loop_
_entity_poly.entity_id
_entity_poly.type
_entity_poly.pdbx_seq_one_letter_code
_entity_poly.pdbx_strand_id
1 'polypeptide(L)' 'MPLSQTEAWYLGECLKGETLMCKKLANYRDQIQDPGLRQIVDNLLSTCRRHVDLLASHVR' A
#
# COMPACT_ATOMS: atom_id res chain seq x y z
N MET A 1 -20.73 3.06 11.63
CA MET A 1 -20.44 4.07 12.67
C MET A 1 -19.41 5.02 12.08
N PRO A 2 -19.54 6.34 12.26
CA PRO A 2 -18.48 7.27 11.88
C PRO A 2 -17.23 6.99 12.72
N LEU A 3 -16.05 7.10 12.11
CA LEU A 3 -14.79 7.00 12.83
C LEU A 3 -14.67 8.18 13.80
N SER A 4 -14.14 7.93 14.99
CA SER A 4 -13.65 8.99 15.86
C SER A 4 -12.46 9.73 15.24
N GLN A 5 -12.16 10.92 15.74
CA GLN A 5 -11.02 11.70 15.26
C GLN A 5 -9.69 10.93 15.35
N THR A 6 -9.47 10.18 16.44
CA THR A 6 -8.26 9.38 16.64
C THR A 6 -8.19 8.21 15.66
N GLU A 7 -9.31 7.53 15.41
CA GLU A 7 -9.38 6.44 14.42
C GLU A 7 -9.15 6.97 13.00
N ALA A 8 -9.72 8.11 12.64
CA ALA A 8 -9.51 8.75 11.34
C ALA A 8 -8.06 9.20 11.16
N TRP A 9 -7.45 9.78 12.19
CA TRP A 9 -6.02 10.14 12.17
C TRP A 9 -5.13 8.91 12.01
N TYR A 10 -5.36 7.87 12.81
CA TYR A 10 -4.59 6.63 12.75
C TYR A 10 -4.70 5.97 11.37
N LEU A 11 -5.91 5.91 10.82
CA LEU A 11 -6.15 5.41 9.47
C LEU A 11 -5.39 6.23 8.41
N GLY A 12 -5.32 7.55 8.57
CA GLY A 12 -4.52 8.43 7.72
C GLY A 12 -3.02 8.13 7.79
N GLU A 13 -2.47 7.84 8.98
CA GLU A 13 -1.07 7.42 9.14
C GLU A 13 -0.79 6.06 8.52
N CYS A 14 -1.70 5.08 8.70
CA CYS A 14 -1.63 3.79 8.02
C CYS A 14 -1.60 3.95 6.50
N LEU A 15 -2.49 4.80 5.95
CA LEU A 15 -2.56 5.05 4.51
C LEU A 15 -1.27 5.64 3.95
N LYS A 16 -0.63 6.58 4.68
CA LYS A 16 0.69 7.13 4.31
C LYS A 16 1.75 6.03 4.28
N GLY A 17 1.80 5.18 5.31
CA GLY A 17 2.75 4.08 5.41
C GLY A 17 2.61 3.07 4.27
N GLU A 18 1.38 2.63 3.97
CA GLU A 18 1.12 1.70 2.87
C GLU A 18 1.42 2.33 1.50
N THR A 19 1.07 3.60 1.30
CA THR A 19 1.40 4.33 0.07
C THR A 19 2.92 4.38 -0.15
N LEU A 20 3.70 4.61 0.91
CA LEU A 20 5.15 4.59 0.85
C LEU A 20 5.69 3.19 0.50
N MET A 21 5.09 2.15 1.07
CA MET A 21 5.45 0.76 0.74
C MET A 21 5.20 0.43 -0.73
N CYS A 22 4.05 0.83 -1.28
CA CYS A 22 3.75 0.64 -2.69
C CYS A 22 4.76 1.36 -3.61
N LYS A 23 5.21 2.58 -3.24
CA LYS A 23 6.28 3.28 -3.97
C LYS A 23 7.61 2.53 -3.91
N LYS A 24 7.97 2.01 -2.72
CA LYS A 24 9.19 1.22 -2.52
C LYS A 24 9.20 -0.06 -3.36
N LEU A 25 8.07 -0.78 -3.40
CA LEU A 25 7.92 -1.99 -4.20
C LEU A 25 7.99 -1.70 -5.71
N ALA A 26 7.39 -0.60 -6.17
CA ALA A 26 7.52 -0.17 -7.56
C ALA A 26 9.00 0.09 -7.93
N ASN A 27 9.75 0.79 -7.07
CA ASN A 27 11.18 1.01 -7.28
C ASN A 27 11.99 -0.30 -7.33
N TYR A 28 11.68 -1.26 -6.45
CA TYR A 28 12.34 -2.56 -6.45
C TYR A 28 12.04 -3.37 -7.71
N ARG A 29 10.77 -3.41 -8.13
CA ARG A 29 10.34 -4.07 -9.36
C ARG A 29 11.10 -3.58 -10.59
N ASP A 30 11.45 -2.29 -10.63
CA ASP A 30 12.19 -1.70 -11.76
C ASP A 30 13.69 -2.04 -11.73
N GLN A 31 14.24 -2.36 -10.56
CA GLN A 31 15.66 -2.73 -10.38
C GLN A 31 15.91 -4.24 -10.46
N ILE A 32 14.90 -5.07 -10.21
CA ILE A 32 15.02 -6.54 -10.22
C ILE A 32 15.12 -7.05 -11.65
N GLN A 33 16.21 -7.78 -11.94
CA GLN A 33 16.42 -8.47 -13.21
C GLN A 33 15.90 -9.91 -13.20
N ASP A 34 15.89 -10.57 -12.03
CA ASP A 34 15.41 -11.93 -11.90
C ASP A 34 13.88 -11.99 -12.14
N PRO A 35 13.40 -12.75 -13.14
CA PRO A 35 11.98 -12.79 -13.47
C PRO A 35 11.10 -13.34 -12.35
N GLY A 36 11.59 -14.34 -11.60
CA GLY A 36 10.83 -14.96 -10.50
C GLY A 36 10.62 -13.99 -9.35
N LEU A 37 11.69 -13.30 -8.93
CA LEU A 37 11.65 -12.27 -7.91
C LEU A 37 10.80 -11.07 -8.35
N ARG A 38 10.88 -10.70 -9.64
CA ARG A 38 10.04 -9.63 -10.19
C ARG A 38 8.56 -9.97 -10.08
N GLN A 39 8.17 -11.20 -10.40
CA GLN A 39 6.79 -11.67 -10.27
C GLN A 39 6.30 -11.64 -8.82
N ILE A 40 7.15 -12.03 -7.86
CA ILE A 40 6.82 -11.96 -6.43
C ILE A 40 6.57 -10.51 -6.01
N VAL A 41 7.43 -9.59 -6.44
CA VAL A 41 7.28 -8.15 -6.12
C VAL A 41 6.05 -7.55 -6.80
N ASP A 42 5.74 -7.92 -8.05
CA ASP A 42 4.52 -7.50 -8.74
C ASP A 42 3.26 -7.96 -7.99
N ASN A 43 3.24 -9.22 -7.52
CA ASN A 43 2.13 -9.75 -6.72
C ASN A 43 1.98 -9.00 -5.39
N LEU A 44 3.10 -8.72 -4.71
CA LEU A 44 3.10 -7.96 -3.46
C LEU A 44 2.65 -6.51 -3.66
N LEU A 45 3.09 -5.86 -4.75
CA LEU A 45 2.66 -4.51 -5.12
C LEU A 45 1.16 -4.45 -5.41
N SER A 46 0.62 -5.45 -6.10
CA SER A 46 -0.82 -5.59 -6.36
C SER A 46 -1.62 -5.69 -5.06
N THR A 47 -1.18 -6.53 -4.12
CA THR A 47 -1.79 -6.65 -2.80
C THR A 47 -1.70 -5.34 -2.00
N CYS A 48 -0.54 -4.68 -1.99
CA CYS A 48 -0.34 -3.38 -1.35
C CYS A 48 -1.32 -2.32 -1.88
N ARG A 49 -1.47 -2.22 -3.21
CA ARG A 49 -2.40 -1.26 -3.83
C ARG A 49 -3.85 -1.53 -3.41
N ARG A 50 -4.26 -2.79 -3.38
CA ARG A 50 -5.60 -3.18 -2.92
C ARG A 50 -5.86 -2.79 -1.46
N HIS A 51 -4.85 -2.91 -0.59
CA HIS A 51 -4.98 -2.45 0.79
C HIS A 51 -5.11 -0.93 0.88
N VAL A 52 -4.29 -0.18 0.13
CA VAL A 52 -4.40 1.28 0.06
C VAL A 52 -5.80 1.71 -0.39
N ASP A 53 -6.34 1.08 -1.44
CA ASP A 53 -7.68 1.39 -1.95
C ASP A 53 -8.77 1.09 -0.90
N LEU A 54 -8.62 -0.03 -0.17
CA LEU A 54 -9.53 -0.40 0.92
C LEU A 54 -9.46 0.61 2.07
N LEU A 55 -8.26 0.98 2.53
CA LEU A 55 -8.11 1.97 3.60
C LEU A 55 -8.64 3.33 3.16
N ALA A 56 -8.35 3.76 1.93
CA ALA A 56 -8.83 5.02 1.37
C ALA A 56 -10.36 5.08 1.24
N SER A 57 -11.04 3.94 1.07
CA SER A 57 -12.52 3.91 1.04
C SER A 57 -13.15 4.18 2.40
N HIS A 58 -12.39 4.04 3.50
CA HIS A 58 -12.86 4.26 4.87
C HIS A 58 -12.52 5.65 5.42
N VAL A 59 -11.72 6.44 4.70
CA VAL A 59 -11.36 7.83 5.05
C VAL A 59 -12.38 8.86 4.50
N ARG A 60 -13.29 8.45 3.59
CA ARG A 60 -14.29 9.33 2.98
C ARG A 60 -15.51 9.58 3.84
#